data_AF-A0A0S8HG08-F1
#
_entry.id   AF-A0A0S8HG08-F1
#
_cell.length_a   1.000
_cell.length_b   1.000
_cell.length_c   1.000
_cell.angle_alpha   90.00
_cell.angle_beta   90.00
_cell.angle_gamma   90.00
#
_symmetry.space_group_name_H-M   'P 1'
#
loop_
_entity.id
_entity.type
_entity.pdbx_description
1 polymer ?
#
loop_
_entity_poly.entity_id
_entity_poly.type
_entity_poly.pdbx_seq_one_letter_code
_entity_poly.pdbx_strand_id
1 'polypeptide(L)'
;MIKRIINFIKAEIWIVELSRYPRILAFFIRQLRIILMAWKGFRDNRISLRASALTFYTMLSIVPVAAMVFGISKGFGFEQKLERILREQFSKREEFQEVLEYIIDFAQNMLIRINGGFIAGIGLVVLFWSVMQVLGNIENSFNAIWQIKRPRPFIRKFSDYLSMMLIAPVL
;
A
#
# COMPACT_ATOMS: atom_id res chain seq x y z
N MET A 1 -21.82 37.74 15.09
CA MET A 1 -20.37 37.41 15.06
C MET A 1 -20.05 36.21 14.16
N ILE A 2 -20.70 35.05 14.37
CA ILE A 2 -20.40 33.79 13.66
C ILE A 2 -20.55 33.90 12.13
N LYS A 3 -21.62 34.53 11.61
CA LYS A 3 -21.80 34.74 10.16
C LYS A 3 -20.66 35.54 9.51
N ARG A 4 -20.05 36.47 10.23
CA ARG A 4 -18.94 37.31 9.75
C ARG A 4 -17.65 36.49 9.61
N ILE A 5 -17.39 35.61 10.58
CA ILE A 5 -16.26 34.67 10.56
C ILE A 5 -16.41 33.68 9.39
N ILE A 6 -17.62 33.16 9.16
CA ILE A 6 -17.89 32.23 8.04
C ILE A 6 -17.69 32.91 6.68
N ASN A 7 -18.16 34.15 6.52
CA ASN A 7 -17.97 34.91 5.28
C ASN A 7 -16.50 35.28 5.05
N PHE A 8 -15.76 35.62 6.13
CA PHE A 8 -14.33 35.85 6.05
C PHE A 8 -13.58 34.59 5.55
N ILE A 9 -13.88 33.43 6.13
CA ILE A 9 -13.24 32.15 5.77
C ILE A 9 -13.60 31.69 4.34
N LYS A 10 -14.83 31.95 3.88
CA LYS A 10 -15.29 31.47 2.56
C LYS A 10 -14.88 32.38 1.39
N ALA A 11 -14.88 33.69 1.58
CA ALA A 11 -14.75 34.65 0.48
C ALA A 11 -13.57 35.62 0.70
N GLU A 12 -13.53 36.31 1.84
CA GLU A 12 -12.56 37.40 2.04
C GLU A 12 -11.13 36.88 2.22
N ILE A 13 -10.95 35.69 2.81
CA ILE A 13 -9.61 35.13 3.03
C ILE A 13 -8.85 34.94 1.72
N TRP A 14 -9.52 34.74 0.58
CA TRP A 14 -8.88 34.55 -0.73
C TRP A 14 -8.51 35.87 -1.43
N ILE A 15 -9.23 36.94 -1.10
CA ILE A 15 -9.13 38.26 -1.75
C ILE A 15 -8.16 39.18 -0.99
N VAL A 16 -7.86 38.89 0.28
CA VAL A 16 -6.91 39.68 1.09
C VAL A 16 -5.51 39.70 0.47
N GLU A 17 -5.04 40.90 0.10
CA GLU A 17 -3.64 41.14 -0.27
C GLU A 17 -2.76 41.11 0.99
N LEU A 18 -1.92 40.08 1.11
CA LEU A 18 -1.03 39.87 2.25
C LEU A 18 0.02 41.00 2.43
N SER A 19 0.20 41.86 1.42
CA SER A 19 1.14 42.99 1.42
C SER A 19 0.69 44.18 2.29
N ARG A 20 -0.62 44.31 2.58
CA ARG A 20 -1.18 45.41 3.38
C ARG A 20 -1.21 45.14 4.90
N TYR A 21 -0.83 43.94 5.34
CA TYR A 21 -0.89 43.53 6.75
C TYR A 21 0.50 43.36 7.37
N PRO A 22 0.66 43.56 8.69
CA PRO A 22 1.91 43.29 9.39
C PRO A 22 2.31 41.82 9.22
N ARG A 23 3.62 41.54 9.12
CA ARG A 23 4.20 40.24 8.74
C ARG A 23 3.63 39.05 9.53
N ILE A 24 3.30 39.26 10.80
CA ILE A 24 2.73 38.24 11.71
C ILE A 24 1.30 37.89 11.31
N LEU A 25 0.43 38.87 11.07
CA LEU A 25 -0.94 38.59 10.58
C LEU A 25 -0.91 37.94 9.21
N ALA A 26 -0.02 38.39 8.32
CA ALA A 26 0.15 37.77 7.01
C ALA A 26 0.57 36.28 7.12
N PHE A 27 1.45 35.95 8.07
CA PHE A 27 1.82 34.57 8.37
C PHE A 27 0.61 33.74 8.82
N PHE A 28 -0.17 34.20 9.80
CA PHE A 28 -1.35 33.47 10.27
C PHE A 28 -2.42 33.28 9.18
N ILE A 29 -2.67 34.30 8.35
CA ILE A 29 -3.61 34.21 7.23
C ILE A 29 -3.13 33.18 6.21
N ARG A 30 -1.83 33.13 5.92
CA ARG A 30 -1.25 32.14 5.01
C ARG A 30 -1.38 30.72 5.55
N GLN A 31 -1.07 30.49 6.82
CA GLN A 31 -1.24 29.19 7.45
C GLN A 31 -2.71 28.74 7.42
N LEU A 32 -3.64 29.66 7.72
CA LEU A 32 -5.07 29.39 7.65
C LEU A 32 -5.52 29.04 6.22
N ARG A 33 -5.04 29.73 5.18
CA ARG A 33 -5.32 29.37 3.77
C ARG A 33 -4.84 27.96 3.44
N ILE A 34 -3.62 27.60 3.85
CA ILE A 34 -3.06 26.26 3.60
C ILE A 34 -3.91 25.19 4.27
N ILE A 35 -4.29 25.39 5.54
CA ILE A 35 -5.15 24.45 6.28
C ILE A 35 -6.51 24.30 5.60
N LEU A 36 -7.12 25.40 5.17
CA LEU A 36 -8.42 25.37 4.48
C LEU A 36 -8.33 24.69 3.11
N MET A 37 -7.27 24.94 2.33
CA MET A 37 -7.02 24.25 1.06
C MET A 37 -6.80 22.75 1.30
N ALA A 38 -5.99 22.38 2.31
CA ALA A 38 -5.71 21.00 2.64
C ALA A 38 -6.99 20.28 3.09
N TRP A 39 -7.82 20.90 3.94
CA TRP A 39 -9.10 20.32 4.37
C TRP A 39 -10.09 20.16 3.22
N LYS A 40 -10.20 21.18 2.36
CA LYS A 40 -11.04 21.10 1.15
C LYS A 40 -10.55 19.97 0.24
N GLY A 41 -9.25 19.90 -0.02
CA GLY A 41 -8.64 18.82 -0.79
C GLY A 41 -8.82 17.44 -0.16
N PHE A 42 -8.74 17.32 1.16
CA PHE A 42 -8.97 16.08 1.89
C PHE A 42 -10.39 15.55 1.67
N ARG A 43 -11.38 16.44 1.72
CA ARG A 43 -12.79 16.10 1.50
C ARG A 43 -13.09 15.82 0.02
N ASP A 44 -12.65 16.71 -0.87
CA ASP A 44 -12.94 16.63 -2.30
C ASP A 44 -12.28 15.38 -2.94
N ASN A 45 -11.08 15.00 -2.49
CA ASN A 45 -10.39 13.79 -2.95
C ASN A 45 -10.85 12.49 -2.25
N ARG A 46 -11.83 12.57 -1.33
CA ARG A 46 -12.32 11.44 -0.53
C ARG A 46 -11.18 10.64 0.12
N ILE A 47 -10.20 11.32 0.68
CA ILE A 47 -8.96 10.68 1.17
C ILE A 47 -9.27 9.61 2.22
N SER A 48 -10.24 9.84 3.10
CA SER A 48 -10.68 8.85 4.09
C SER A 48 -11.14 7.53 3.45
N LEU A 49 -11.96 7.59 2.40
CA LEU A 49 -12.42 6.40 1.68
C LEU A 49 -11.25 5.64 1.03
N ARG A 50 -10.30 6.37 0.43
CA ARG A 50 -9.11 5.78 -0.19
C ARG A 50 -8.18 5.14 0.84
N ALA A 51 -7.99 5.80 1.98
CA ALA A 51 -7.20 5.27 3.08
C ALA A 51 -7.83 3.99 3.64
N SER A 52 -9.14 3.98 3.89
CA SER A 52 -9.85 2.78 4.34
C SER A 52 -9.76 1.64 3.34
N ALA A 53 -9.91 1.93 2.04
CA ALA A 53 -9.75 0.94 0.98
C ALA A 53 -8.32 0.37 0.97
N LEU A 54 -7.30 1.21 1.08
CA LEU A 54 -5.91 0.77 1.12
C LEU A 54 -5.60 -0.10 2.36
N THR A 55 -6.10 0.28 3.53
CA THR A 55 -5.99 -0.54 4.74
C THR A 55 -6.66 -1.89 4.55
N PHE A 56 -7.89 -1.91 4.02
CA PHE A 56 -8.62 -3.15 3.75
C PHE A 56 -7.89 -4.06 2.75
N TYR A 57 -7.41 -3.51 1.64
CA TYR A 57 -6.62 -4.27 0.67
C TYR A 57 -5.32 -4.77 1.27
N THR A 58 -4.65 -3.98 2.12
CA THR A 58 -3.41 -4.37 2.80
C THR A 58 -3.67 -5.56 3.73
N MET A 59 -4.70 -5.48 4.59
CA MET A 59 -5.10 -6.57 5.49
C MET A 59 -5.46 -7.85 4.74
N LEU A 60 -6.20 -7.76 3.63
CA LEU A 60 -6.54 -8.94 2.82
C LEU A 60 -5.34 -9.52 2.07
N SER A 61 -4.40 -8.67 1.64
CA SER A 61 -3.25 -9.07 0.82
C SER A 61 -2.09 -9.66 1.61
N ILE A 62 -2.03 -9.48 2.94
CA ILE A 62 -0.88 -9.90 3.74
C ILE A 62 -0.65 -11.41 3.69
N VAL A 63 -1.72 -12.21 3.75
CA VAL A 63 -1.64 -13.68 3.70
C VAL A 63 -1.24 -14.18 2.31
N PRO A 64 -1.89 -13.77 1.20
CA PRO A 64 -1.45 -14.12 -0.16
C PRO A 64 -0.01 -13.71 -0.47
N VAL A 65 0.41 -12.52 -0.02
CA VAL A 65 1.80 -12.04 -0.22
C VAL A 65 2.78 -12.91 0.56
N ALA A 66 2.48 -13.24 1.81
CA ALA A 66 3.35 -14.13 2.58
C ALA A 66 3.43 -15.54 1.97
N ALA A 67 2.30 -16.13 1.56
CA ALA A 67 2.28 -17.44 0.90
C ALA A 67 3.12 -17.45 -0.39
N MET A 68 3.11 -16.36 -1.16
CA MET A 68 3.95 -16.18 -2.33
C MET A 68 5.44 -16.16 -1.98
N VAL A 69 5.85 -15.38 -0.96
CA VAL A 69 7.24 -15.32 -0.52
C VAL A 69 7.72 -16.70 -0.10
N PHE A 70 6.94 -17.44 0.70
CA PHE A 70 7.24 -18.82 1.07
C PHE A 70 7.30 -19.77 -0.13
N GLY A 71 6.37 -19.65 -1.09
CA GLY A 71 6.36 -20.47 -2.31
C GLY A 71 7.60 -20.25 -3.19
N ILE A 72 8.03 -18.99 -3.36
CA ILE A 72 9.27 -18.65 -4.07
C ILE A 72 10.47 -19.22 -3.30
N SER A 73 10.55 -18.97 -1.98
CA SER A 73 11.64 -19.49 -1.16
C SER A 73 11.73 -21.00 -1.20
N LYS A 74 10.61 -21.73 -1.23
CA LYS A 74 10.61 -23.19 -1.44
C LYS A 74 11.15 -23.58 -2.81
N GLY A 75 10.75 -22.86 -3.87
CA GLY A 75 11.27 -23.06 -5.23
C GLY A 75 12.79 -22.89 -5.33
N PHE A 76 13.38 -22.02 -4.52
CA PHE A 76 14.83 -21.80 -4.42
C PHE A 76 15.52 -22.60 -3.30
N GLY A 77 14.79 -23.38 -2.50
CA GLY A 77 15.35 -24.16 -1.39
C GLY A 77 15.69 -23.36 -0.11
N PHE A 78 15.20 -22.12 0.03
CA PHE A 78 15.45 -21.23 1.17
C PHE A 78 14.32 -21.17 2.21
N GLU A 79 13.28 -22.00 2.09
CA GLU A 79 12.09 -22.00 2.96
C GLU A 79 12.43 -22.03 4.47
N GLN A 80 13.33 -22.93 4.88
CA GLN A 80 13.74 -23.09 6.28
C GLN A 80 14.49 -21.87 6.82
N LYS A 81 15.29 -21.21 5.97
CA LYS A 81 16.02 -19.99 6.34
C LYS A 81 15.05 -18.81 6.52
N LEU A 82 14.07 -18.69 5.64
CA LEU A 82 13.03 -17.67 5.74
C LEU A 82 12.18 -17.87 7.01
N GLU A 83 11.74 -19.09 7.27
CA GLU A 83 10.95 -19.41 8.48
C GLU A 83 11.73 -19.05 9.75
N ARG A 84 13.03 -19.41 9.80
CA ARG A 84 13.89 -19.07 10.93
C ARG A 84 14.01 -17.57 11.14
N ILE A 85 14.27 -16.79 10.07
CA ILE A 85 14.37 -15.33 10.16
C ILE A 85 13.06 -14.72 10.68
N LEU A 86 11.91 -15.18 10.15
CA LEU A 86 10.61 -14.68 10.59
C LEU A 86 10.35 -15.04 12.06
N ARG A 87 10.59 -16.29 12.46
CA ARG A 87 10.44 -16.69 13.86
C ARG A 87 11.37 -15.89 14.77
N GLU A 88 12.64 -15.69 14.41
CA GLU A 88 13.59 -14.89 15.21
C GLU A 88 13.19 -13.42 15.34
N GLN A 89 12.65 -12.80 14.28
CA GLN A 89 12.23 -11.39 14.29
C GLN A 89 10.94 -11.17 15.09
N PHE A 90 10.00 -12.12 15.04
CA PHE A 90 8.66 -11.94 15.60
C PHE A 90 8.43 -12.70 16.92
N SER A 91 9.32 -13.60 17.34
CA SER A 91 9.20 -14.35 18.61
C SER A 91 9.22 -13.48 19.88
N LYS A 92 9.62 -12.21 19.79
CA LYS A 92 9.57 -11.25 20.91
C LYS A 92 8.24 -10.49 21.02
N ARG A 93 7.29 -10.73 20.11
CA ARG A 93 6.00 -10.04 20.08
C ARG A 93 4.88 -11.08 20.08
N GLU A 94 4.36 -11.37 21.27
CA GLU A 94 3.29 -12.37 21.49
C GLU A 94 2.08 -12.12 20.58
N GLU A 95 1.69 -10.85 20.36
CA GLU A 95 0.58 -10.44 19.49
C GLU A 95 0.73 -10.88 18.02
N PHE A 96 1.97 -11.08 17.54
CA PHE A 96 2.25 -11.42 16.15
C PHE A 96 2.55 -12.92 15.96
N GLN A 97 2.70 -13.69 17.05
CA GLN A 97 3.01 -15.11 16.95
C GLN A 97 1.87 -15.92 16.30
N GLU A 98 0.62 -15.72 16.73
CA GLU A 98 -0.53 -16.44 16.18
C GLU A 98 -0.71 -16.18 14.68
N VAL A 99 -0.55 -14.91 14.27
CA VAL A 99 -0.65 -14.51 12.86
C VAL A 99 0.50 -15.11 12.04
N LEU A 100 1.71 -15.13 12.60
CA LEU A 100 2.86 -15.71 11.94
C LEU A 100 2.72 -17.22 11.77
N GLU A 101 2.26 -17.93 12.80
CA GLU A 101 2.00 -19.37 12.72
C GLU A 101 0.92 -19.67 11.70
N TYR A 102 -0.18 -18.92 11.68
CA TYR A 102 -1.22 -19.06 10.66
C TYR A 102 -0.67 -18.85 9.24
N ILE A 103 0.18 -17.85 9.05
CA ILE A 103 0.82 -17.56 7.77
C ILE A 103 1.75 -18.71 7.34
N ILE A 104 2.59 -19.20 8.25
CA ILE A 104 3.52 -20.32 7.98
C ILE A 104 2.74 -21.59 7.66
N ASP A 105 1.75 -21.93 8.48
CA ASP A 105 0.92 -23.12 8.29
C ASP A 105 0.12 -23.06 7.00
N PHE A 106 -0.46 -21.90 6.68
CA PHE A 106 -1.18 -21.72 5.41
C PHE A 106 -0.24 -21.89 4.21
N ALA A 107 0.96 -21.31 4.27
CA ALA A 107 1.96 -21.46 3.23
C ALA A 107 2.42 -22.92 3.07
N GLN A 108 2.77 -23.59 4.17
CA GLN A 108 3.19 -25.00 4.16
C GLN A 108 2.07 -25.92 3.65
N ASN A 109 0.83 -25.76 4.13
CA ASN A 109 -0.31 -26.57 3.70
C ASN A 109 -0.65 -26.38 2.22
N MET A 110 -0.53 -25.16 1.70
CA MET A 110 -0.67 -24.90 0.26
C MET A 110 0.42 -25.63 -0.52
N LEU A 111 1.66 -25.59 -0.05
CA LEU A 111 2.82 -26.18 -0.72
C LEU A 111 2.89 -27.72 -0.62
N ILE A 112 2.28 -28.34 0.40
CA ILE A 112 2.18 -29.80 0.55
C ILE A 112 1.08 -30.36 -0.37
N ARG A 113 -0.05 -29.65 -0.55
CA ARG A 113 -1.11 -30.03 -1.50
C ARG A 113 -0.68 -29.94 -2.97
N ILE A 114 0.46 -29.30 -3.21
CA ILE A 114 1.05 -29.08 -4.54
C ILE A 114 1.93 -30.28 -4.99
N ASN A 115 2.05 -31.36 -4.22
CA ASN A 115 2.88 -32.55 -4.55
C ASN A 115 2.40 -33.43 -5.73
N GLY A 116 1.70 -32.88 -6.72
CA GLY A 116 1.51 -33.50 -8.04
C GLY A 116 2.09 -32.58 -9.11
N GLY A 117 3.06 -33.04 -9.90
CA GLY A 117 3.85 -32.19 -10.81
C GLY A 117 3.05 -31.29 -11.76
N PHE A 118 1.82 -31.68 -12.12
CA PHE A 118 0.90 -30.84 -12.92
C PHE A 118 0.17 -29.76 -12.09
N ILE A 119 -0.25 -30.11 -10.86
CA ILE A 119 -0.91 -29.19 -9.92
C ILE A 119 0.10 -28.14 -9.41
N ALA A 120 1.38 -28.50 -9.30
CA ALA A 120 2.47 -27.57 -9.02
C ALA A 120 2.67 -26.52 -10.10
N GLY A 121 2.66 -26.92 -11.37
CA GLY A 121 2.72 -25.98 -12.48
C GLY A 121 1.55 -24.99 -12.48
N ILE A 122 0.33 -25.49 -12.26
CA ILE A 122 -0.88 -24.64 -12.21
C ILE A 122 -0.83 -23.71 -10.99
N GLY A 123 -0.46 -24.22 -9.81
CA GLY A 123 -0.34 -23.42 -8.59
C GLY A 123 0.67 -22.28 -8.73
N LEU A 124 1.81 -22.55 -9.38
CA LEU A 124 2.82 -21.53 -9.69
C LEU A 124 2.26 -20.44 -10.61
N VAL A 125 1.53 -20.82 -11.68
CA VAL A 125 0.90 -19.86 -12.60
C VAL A 125 -0.15 -19.01 -11.88
N VAL A 126 -0.99 -19.62 -11.05
CA VAL A 126 -2.03 -18.92 -10.26
C VAL A 126 -1.40 -17.99 -9.23
N LEU A 127 -0.29 -18.39 -8.60
CA LEU A 127 0.48 -17.52 -7.71
C LEU A 127 1.03 -16.32 -8.47
N PHE A 128 1.74 -16.55 -9.59
CA PHE A 128 2.24 -15.49 -10.47
C PHE A 128 1.14 -14.51 -10.88
N TRP A 129 -0.01 -15.05 -11.29
CA TRP A 129 -1.18 -14.25 -11.64
C TRP A 129 -1.69 -13.40 -10.47
N SER A 130 -1.77 -13.99 -9.28
CA SER A 130 -2.21 -13.28 -8.08
C SER A 130 -1.27 -12.14 -7.70
N VAL A 131 0.06 -12.35 -7.82
CA VAL A 131 1.06 -11.30 -7.57
C VAL A 131 0.84 -10.11 -8.51
N MET A 132 0.72 -10.41 -9.80
CA MET A 132 0.52 -9.41 -10.85
C MET A 132 -0.75 -8.59 -10.58
N GLN A 133 -1.80 -9.23 -10.07
CA GLN A 133 -3.03 -8.55 -9.67
C GLN A 133 -2.81 -7.62 -8.47
N VAL A 134 -2.16 -8.08 -7.41
CA VAL A 134 -1.92 -7.28 -6.19
C VAL A 134 -1.06 -6.06 -6.51
N LEU A 135 0.08 -6.24 -7.19
CA LEU A 135 0.95 -5.13 -7.57
C LEU A 135 0.26 -4.15 -8.52
N GLY A 136 -0.55 -4.67 -9.47
CA GLY A 136 -1.37 -3.85 -10.34
C GLY A 136 -2.39 -2.98 -9.57
N ASN A 137 -3.06 -3.54 -8.57
CA ASN A 137 -4.00 -2.81 -7.71
C ASN A 137 -3.31 -1.73 -6.86
N ILE A 138 -2.12 -2.03 -6.34
CA ILE A 138 -1.28 -1.07 -5.62
C ILE A 138 -0.89 0.09 -6.54
N GLU A 139 -0.37 -0.19 -7.74
CA GLU A 139 0.01 0.85 -8.69
C GLU A 139 -1.20 1.68 -9.13
N ASN A 140 -2.36 1.06 -9.38
CA ASN A 140 -3.58 1.79 -9.74
C ASN A 140 -4.04 2.74 -8.63
N SER A 141 -3.92 2.32 -7.37
CA SER A 141 -4.22 3.17 -6.21
C SER A 141 -3.28 4.37 -6.15
N PHE A 142 -1.98 4.14 -6.36
CA PHE A 142 -0.97 5.20 -6.43
C PHE A 142 -1.20 6.14 -7.63
N ASN A 143 -1.49 5.61 -8.81
CA ASN A 143 -1.83 6.39 -10.00
C ASN A 143 -3.05 7.29 -9.76
N ALA A 144 -4.05 6.80 -9.01
CA ALA A 144 -5.22 7.59 -8.63
C ALA A 144 -4.91 8.69 -7.60
N ILE A 145 -3.95 8.46 -6.69
CA ILE A 145 -3.49 9.46 -5.71
C ILE A 145 -2.69 10.57 -6.42
N TRP A 146 -1.75 10.18 -7.28
CA TRP A 146 -0.89 11.11 -8.02
C TRP A 146 -1.50 11.65 -9.33
N GLN A 147 -2.78 11.35 -9.58
CA GLN A 147 -3.51 11.78 -10.78
C GLN A 147 -2.80 11.44 -12.11
N ILE A 148 -2.15 10.28 -12.17
CA ILE A 148 -1.49 9.80 -13.38
C ILE A 148 -2.56 9.36 -14.38
N LYS A 149 -2.67 10.08 -15.50
CA LYS A 149 -3.71 9.88 -16.53
C LYS A 149 -3.41 8.74 -17.50
N ARG A 150 -2.15 8.34 -17.63
CA ARG A 150 -1.72 7.26 -18.55
C ARG A 150 -0.94 6.22 -17.77
N PRO A 151 -1.55 5.05 -17.45
CA PRO A 151 -0.82 3.98 -16.79
C PRO A 151 0.26 3.41 -17.71
N ARG A 152 1.27 2.76 -17.11
CA ARG A 152 2.34 2.09 -17.86
C ARG A 152 1.79 0.92 -18.68
N PRO A 153 2.40 0.60 -19.84
CA PRO A 153 1.98 -0.55 -20.66
C PRO A 153 2.20 -1.86 -19.91
N PHE A 154 1.27 -2.81 -20.09
CA PHE A 154 1.23 -4.09 -19.37
C PHE A 154 2.55 -4.87 -19.43
N ILE A 155 3.20 -4.91 -20.60
CA ILE A 155 4.46 -5.64 -20.78
C ILE A 155 5.61 -5.05 -19.94
N ARG A 156 5.61 -3.74 -19.72
CA ARG A 156 6.63 -3.06 -18.91
C ARG A 156 6.37 -3.28 -17.42
N LYS A 157 5.11 -3.29 -17.00
CA LYS A 157 4.72 -3.69 -15.63
C LYS A 157 5.13 -5.13 -15.34
N PHE A 158 4.86 -6.04 -16.27
CA PHE A 158 5.27 -7.44 -16.14
C PHE A 158 6.78 -7.57 -15.94
N SER A 159 7.60 -6.95 -16.79
CA SER A 159 9.06 -7.00 -16.65
C SER A 159 9.57 -6.38 -15.35
N ASP A 160 9.04 -5.21 -14.96
CA ASP A 160 9.46 -4.51 -13.74
C ASP A 160 9.09 -5.32 -12.49
N TYR A 161 7.85 -5.82 -12.41
CA TYR A 161 7.38 -6.62 -11.28
C TYR A 161 8.09 -7.97 -11.18
N LEU A 162 8.34 -8.63 -12.31
CA LEU A 162 9.09 -9.88 -12.37
C LEU A 162 10.54 -9.69 -11.91
N SER A 163 11.19 -8.60 -12.34
CA SER A 163 12.55 -8.28 -11.91
C SER A 163 12.60 -8.02 -10.40
N MET A 164 11.62 -7.28 -9.87
CA MET A 164 11.52 -7.01 -8.43
C MET A 164 11.31 -8.32 -7.64
N MET A 165 10.45 -9.22 -8.11
CA MET A 165 10.23 -10.54 -7.48
C MET A 165 11.47 -11.43 -7.46
N LEU A 166 12.27 -11.42 -8.52
CA LEU A 166 13.45 -12.31 -8.61
C LEU A 166 14.67 -11.74 -7.89
N ILE A 167 14.82 -10.42 -7.88
CA ILE A 167 16.01 -9.75 -7.33
C ILE A 167 15.83 -9.45 -5.83
N ALA A 168 14.63 -9.04 -5.39
CA ALA A 168 14.40 -8.66 -3.99
C ALA A 168 14.64 -9.77 -2.95
N PRO A 169 14.40 -11.07 -3.22
CA PRO A 169 14.72 -12.14 -2.25
C PRO A 169 16.22 -12.45 -2.14
N VAL A 170 17.00 -12.05 -3.15
CA VAL A 170 18.44 -12.36 -3.25
C VAL A 170 19.30 -11.24 -2.65
N LEU A 171 18.79 -10.01 -2.64
CA LEU A 171 19.37 -8.85 -1.95
C LEU A 171 19.09 -8.87 -0.46
#